data_AF-A0A842QA81-F1
#
_entry.id   AF-A0A842QA81-F1
#
_cell.length_a   1.000
_cell.length_b   1.000
_cell.length_c   1.000
_cell.angle_alpha   90.00
_cell.angle_beta   90.00
_cell.angle_gamma   90.00
#
_symmetry.space_group_name_H-M   'P 1'
#
loop_
_entity.id
_entity.type
_entity.pdbx_description
1 polymer ?
#
loop_
_entity_poly.entity_id
_entity_poly.type
_entity_poly.pdbx_seq_one_letter_code
_entity_poly.pdbx_strand_id
1 'polypeptide(L)'
;MAISLPVILLAVVSTVVSIIVLLYALLFVNNGYTREEILDSPIRTATGKLFATVSEPDDGGYHLNWLASSTSDWELEDFDDFLDRIMTHEELTIFKTLVDFLLEDNVVVNPKGGVLPEDDPEAGYRNRHRISQASGISQSIIYNPDGVIERFLDLGIIEERDPPSGWGGQKGVYRLNLQHGLVRAYLKCLFSSRG
;
A
#
# COMPACT_ATOMS: atom_id res chain seq x y z
N MET A 1 36.93 -15.12 -39.62
CA MET A 1 35.77 -15.62 -38.87
C MET A 1 34.57 -14.77 -39.27
N ALA A 2 33.56 -15.36 -39.91
CA ALA A 2 32.35 -14.64 -40.28
C ALA A 2 31.48 -14.46 -39.04
N ILE A 3 31.22 -13.20 -38.65
CA ILE A 3 30.28 -12.90 -37.57
C ILE A 3 28.90 -13.29 -38.07
N SER A 4 28.21 -14.16 -37.34
CA SER A 4 26.90 -14.66 -37.74
C SER A 4 25.86 -13.54 -37.64
N LEU A 5 24.97 -13.47 -38.63
CA LEU A 5 23.86 -12.51 -38.71
C LEU A 5 23.07 -12.35 -37.38
N PRO A 6 22.85 -13.40 -36.56
CA PRO A 6 22.15 -13.28 -35.27
C PRO A 6 22.90 -12.44 -34.23
N VAL A 7 24.24 -12.48 -34.22
CA VAL A 7 25.06 -11.71 -33.27
C VAL A 7 25.01 -10.22 -33.61
N ILE A 8 25.00 -9.90 -34.91
CA ILE A 8 24.83 -8.53 -35.38
C ILE A 8 23.44 -8.03 -35.01
N LEU A 9 22.39 -8.85 -35.19
CA LEU A 9 21.01 -8.48 -34.83
C LEU A 9 20.86 -8.20 -33.33
N LEU A 10 21.44 -9.03 -32.47
CA LEU A 10 21.41 -8.87 -31.02
C LEU A 10 22.09 -7.57 -30.58
N ALA A 11 23.25 -7.26 -31.17
CA ALA A 11 23.98 -6.03 -30.88
C ALA A 11 23.19 -4.78 -31.30
N VAL A 12 22.51 -4.83 -32.45
CA VAL A 12 21.65 -3.73 -32.92
C VAL A 12 20.47 -3.53 -31.97
N VAL A 13 19.78 -4.60 -31.57
CA VAL A 13 18.65 -4.51 -30.63
C VAL A 13 19.09 -3.95 -29.27
N SER A 14 20.20 -4.43 -28.72
CA SER A 14 20.76 -3.94 -27.45
C SER A 14 21.11 -2.45 -27.50
N THR A 15 21.66 -2.00 -28.64
CA THR A 15 22.00 -0.58 -28.85
C THR A 15 20.74 0.28 -28.90
N VAL A 16 19.69 -0.17 -29.61
CA VAL A 16 18.41 0.55 -29.69
C VAL A 16 17.75 0.68 -28.32
N VAL A 17 17.72 -0.40 -27.52
CA VAL A 17 17.16 -0.36 -26.16
C VAL A 17 17.94 0.62 -25.27
N SER A 18 19.27 0.62 -25.36
CA SER A 18 20.11 1.53 -24.58
C SER A 18 19.85 3.00 -24.94
N ILE A 19 19.65 3.30 -26.22
CA ILE A 19 19.29 4.65 -26.69
C ILE A 19 17.92 5.08 -26.15
N ILE A 20 16.93 4.19 -26.15
CA ILE A 20 15.59 4.49 -25.62
C ILE A 20 15.66 4.81 -24.12
N VAL A 21 16.40 4.03 -23.33
CA VAL A 21 16.58 4.28 -21.90
C VAL A 21 17.28 5.63 -21.66
N LEU A 22 18.31 5.95 -22.46
CA LEU A 22 19.02 7.22 -22.36
C LEU A 22 18.13 8.41 -22.71
N LEU A 23 17.27 8.27 -23.73
CA LEU A 23 16.30 9.31 -24.11
C LEU A 23 15.23 9.51 -23.03
N TYR A 24 14.78 8.44 -22.37
CA TYR A 24 13.88 8.55 -21.22
C TYR A 24 14.53 9.27 -20.03
N ALA A 25 15.79 8.93 -19.72
CA ALA A 25 16.55 9.61 -18.66
C ALA A 25 16.76 11.09 -18.99
N LEU A 26 17.08 11.40 -20.25
CA LEU A 26 17.21 12.79 -20.70
C LEU A 26 15.88 13.53 -20.68
N LEU A 27 14.77 12.91 -21.08
CA LEU A 27 13.44 13.53 -20.96
C LEU A 27 13.06 13.76 -19.50
N PHE A 28 13.40 12.84 -18.60
CA PHE A 28 13.16 13.02 -17.16
C PHE A 28 13.98 14.19 -16.58
N VAL A 29 15.21 14.38 -17.06
CA VAL A 29 16.10 15.47 -16.62
C VAL A 29 15.78 16.81 -17.31
N ASN A 30 15.42 16.81 -18.61
CA ASN A 30 15.09 18.01 -19.39
C ASN A 30 13.65 18.49 -19.21
N ASN A 31 12.71 17.63 -18.82
CA ASN A 31 11.36 18.07 -18.41
C ASN A 31 11.36 18.77 -17.06
N GLY A 32 12.54 19.09 -16.51
CA GLY A 32 12.77 20.27 -15.68
C GLY A 32 11.54 20.65 -14.87
N TYR A 33 11.15 19.77 -13.94
CA TYR A 33 10.28 20.17 -12.85
C TYR A 33 11.07 21.24 -12.09
N THR A 34 10.89 22.47 -12.53
CA THR A 34 11.56 23.65 -12.02
C THR A 34 11.19 23.74 -10.56
N ARG A 35 12.23 23.70 -9.73
CA ARG A 35 12.24 23.72 -8.26
C ARG A 35 11.42 24.87 -7.63
N GLU A 36 10.93 25.80 -8.44
CA GLU A 36 10.19 27.00 -8.03
C GLU A 36 8.67 26.90 -8.22
N GLU A 37 8.13 26.06 -9.11
CA GLU A 37 6.66 25.87 -9.24
C GLU A 37 6.10 24.82 -8.28
N ILE A 38 6.97 24.06 -7.62
CA ILE A 38 6.62 23.05 -6.60
C ILE A 38 6.56 23.67 -5.18
N LEU A 39 6.97 24.93 -5.02
CA LEU A 39 7.12 25.57 -3.71
C LEU A 39 5.81 26.05 -3.08
N ASP A 40 4.70 26.10 -3.82
CA ASP A 40 3.41 26.60 -3.33
C ASP A 40 2.33 25.49 -3.18
N SER A 41 2.74 24.23 -3.30
CA SER A 41 1.82 23.10 -3.22
C SER A 41 1.78 22.52 -1.79
N PRO A 42 0.58 22.23 -1.24
CA PRO A 42 0.39 21.46 0.01
C PRO A 42 1.13 20.12 0.02
N ILE A 43 1.50 19.63 -1.16
CA ILE A 43 2.37 18.48 -1.38
C ILE A 43 3.69 18.65 -0.62
N ARG A 44 4.35 19.82 -0.52
CA ARG A 44 5.61 19.87 0.25
C ARG A 44 5.44 19.80 1.79
N THR A 45 4.26 20.08 2.36
CA THR A 45 4.04 19.83 3.79
C THR A 45 3.89 18.33 4.07
N ALA A 46 3.14 17.61 3.23
CA ALA A 46 2.95 16.17 3.34
C ALA A 46 4.19 15.39 2.86
N THR A 47 4.73 15.78 1.71
CA THR A 47 5.82 15.14 0.95
C THR A 47 7.20 15.63 1.39
N GLY A 48 7.35 16.87 1.87
CA GLY A 48 8.59 17.37 2.46
C GLY A 48 8.85 16.82 3.87
N LYS A 49 7.80 16.50 4.64
CA LYS A 49 7.92 15.60 5.80
C LYS A 49 8.30 14.18 5.36
N LEU A 50 7.86 13.73 4.18
CA LEU A 50 8.14 12.40 3.60
C LEU A 50 9.56 12.18 3.08
N PHE A 51 10.17 13.17 2.41
CA PHE A 51 11.43 13.00 1.67
C PHE A 51 12.67 13.62 2.33
N ALA A 52 12.54 14.53 3.32
CA ALA A 52 13.69 15.14 3.99
C ALA A 52 14.48 14.17 4.90
N THR A 53 14.02 12.92 5.05
CA THR A 53 14.66 11.90 5.91
C THR A 53 15.07 10.65 5.12
N VAL A 54 15.30 10.78 3.82
CA VAL A 54 15.98 9.74 3.02
C VAL A 54 17.46 10.10 2.97
N SER A 55 18.20 9.75 4.02
CA SER A 55 19.66 9.60 3.97
C SER A 55 19.97 8.10 3.98
N GLU A 56 21.01 7.74 3.23
CA GLU A 56 21.35 6.40 2.73
C GLU A 56 21.43 5.28 3.80
N PRO A 57 21.23 4.00 3.38
CA PRO A 57 21.14 2.88 4.29
C PRO A 57 22.52 2.30 4.64
N ASP A 58 22.80 2.16 5.93
CA ASP A 58 23.64 1.06 6.41
C ASP A 58 22.69 -0.04 6.91
N ASP A 59 22.77 -1.20 6.27
CA ASP A 59 22.22 -2.49 6.71
C ASP A 59 20.70 -2.75 6.60
N GLY A 60 20.24 -2.99 5.37
CA GLY A 60 19.49 -4.21 5.03
C GLY A 60 18.08 -4.47 5.60
N GLY A 61 17.45 -3.51 6.28
CA GLY A 61 16.07 -3.65 6.75
C GLY A 61 15.20 -2.50 6.27
N TYR A 62 14.14 -2.79 5.50
CA TYR A 62 13.15 -1.79 5.12
C TYR A 62 12.52 -1.18 6.37
N HIS A 63 12.92 0.05 6.73
CA HIS A 63 12.41 0.78 7.89
C HIS A 63 10.99 1.33 7.64
N LEU A 64 9.98 0.46 7.72
CA LEU A 64 8.55 0.83 7.86
C LEU A 64 8.23 1.46 9.24
N ASN A 65 9.20 1.54 10.15
CA ASN A 65 9.09 2.25 11.43
C ASN A 65 8.95 3.78 11.27
N TRP A 66 9.23 4.32 10.09
CA TRP A 66 9.30 5.76 9.87
C TRP A 66 7.91 6.42 9.68
N LEU A 67 6.99 5.79 8.92
CA LEU A 67 5.60 6.27 8.74
C LEU A 67 4.88 6.46 10.08
N ALA A 68 5.06 5.55 11.04
CA ALA A 68 4.42 5.62 12.36
C ALA A 68 4.89 6.81 13.22
N SER A 69 6.04 7.42 12.90
CA SER A 69 6.62 8.55 13.64
C SER A 69 6.27 9.91 13.06
N SER A 70 6.03 10.04 11.74
CA SER A 70 5.68 11.30 11.09
C SER A 70 4.18 11.55 10.96
N THR A 71 3.36 10.50 11.09
CA THR A 71 1.88 10.58 11.03
C THR A 71 1.24 10.80 12.40
N SER A 72 2.03 10.98 13.46
CA SER A 72 1.51 11.18 14.83
C SER A 72 0.63 12.41 14.99
N ASP A 73 0.72 13.36 14.04
CA ASP A 73 0.01 14.64 14.07
C ASP A 73 -0.99 14.77 12.91
N TRP A 74 -1.22 13.70 12.13
CA TRP A 74 -2.16 13.76 11.02
C TRP A 74 -3.58 13.60 11.56
N GLU A 75 -4.45 14.52 11.17
CA GLU A 75 -5.89 14.33 11.32
C GLU A 75 -6.36 13.20 10.39
N LEU A 76 -7.46 12.55 10.74
CA LEU A 76 -7.99 11.43 9.94
C LEU A 76 -8.33 11.88 8.51
N GLU A 77 -8.84 13.11 8.36
CA GLU A 77 -9.17 13.71 7.06
C GLU A 77 -7.93 13.87 6.17
N ASP A 78 -6.83 14.40 6.73
CA ASP A 78 -5.56 14.52 6.00
C ASP A 78 -4.99 13.16 5.57
N PHE A 79 -5.17 12.13 6.41
CA PHE A 79 -4.72 10.77 6.10
C PHE A 79 -5.58 10.15 4.99
N ASP A 80 -6.89 10.36 5.03
CA ASP A 80 -7.81 9.92 3.98
C ASP A 80 -7.47 10.57 2.64
N ASP A 81 -7.22 11.88 2.63
CA ASP A 81 -6.77 12.62 1.45
C ASP A 81 -5.43 12.11 0.92
N PHE A 82 -4.51 11.73 1.81
CA PHE A 82 -3.26 11.10 1.42
C PHE A 82 -3.50 9.74 0.75
N LEU A 83 -4.34 8.89 1.34
CA LEU A 83 -4.65 7.57 0.78
C LEU A 83 -5.33 7.67 -0.58
N ASP A 84 -6.26 8.61 -0.77
CA ASP A 84 -6.97 8.84 -2.04
C ASP A 84 -6.01 9.22 -3.19
N ARG A 85 -4.85 9.79 -2.87
CA ARG A 85 -3.81 10.13 -3.86
C ARG A 85 -2.90 8.96 -4.23
N ILE A 86 -2.78 7.95 -3.38
CA ILE A 86 -1.84 6.83 -3.56
C ILE A 86 -2.50 5.49 -3.87
N MET A 87 -3.80 5.35 -3.57
CA MET A 87 -4.60 4.16 -3.81
C MET A 87 -5.65 4.45 -4.88
N THR A 88 -6.05 3.43 -5.65
CA THR A 88 -7.26 3.55 -6.47
C THR A 88 -8.49 3.63 -5.58
N HIS A 89 -9.61 4.10 -6.16
CA HIS A 89 -10.88 4.14 -5.46
C HIS A 89 -11.28 2.77 -4.89
N GLU A 90 -11.06 1.68 -5.63
CA GLU A 90 -11.36 0.32 -5.18
C GLU A 90 -10.43 -0.14 -4.06
N GLU A 91 -9.14 0.20 -4.14
CA GLU A 91 -8.16 -0.10 -3.10
C GLU A 91 -8.51 0.59 -1.79
N LEU A 92 -8.79 1.90 -1.84
CA LEU A 92 -9.16 2.66 -0.66
C LEU A 92 -10.49 2.18 -0.07
N THR A 93 -11.48 1.89 -0.91
CA THR A 93 -12.78 1.37 -0.47
C THR A 93 -12.62 0.02 0.23
N ILE A 94 -11.84 -0.91 -0.35
CA ILE A 94 -11.56 -2.21 0.27
C ILE A 94 -10.76 -2.04 1.56
N PHE A 95 -9.75 -1.17 1.58
CA PHE A 95 -8.96 -0.88 2.79
C PHE A 95 -9.85 -0.40 3.93
N LYS A 96 -10.69 0.62 3.69
CA LYS A 96 -11.63 1.15 4.68
C LYS A 96 -12.64 0.10 5.14
N THR A 97 -13.16 -0.71 4.21
CA THR A 97 -14.05 -1.83 4.54
C THR A 97 -13.41 -2.82 5.50
N LEU A 98 -12.12 -3.14 5.31
CA LEU A 98 -11.41 -4.03 6.22
C LEU A 98 -11.13 -3.37 7.58
N VAL A 99 -10.94 -2.04 7.62
CA VAL A 99 -10.88 -1.31 8.89
C VAL A 99 -12.22 -1.41 9.62
N ASP A 100 -13.34 -1.25 8.93
CA ASP A 100 -14.67 -1.36 9.53
C ASP A 100 -14.90 -2.74 10.15
N PHE A 101 -14.45 -3.83 9.51
CA PHE A 101 -14.51 -5.17 10.11
C PHE A 101 -13.69 -5.31 11.40
N LEU A 102 -12.52 -4.67 11.48
CA LEU A 102 -11.75 -4.63 12.73
C LEU A 102 -12.52 -3.92 13.85
N LEU A 103 -13.20 -2.82 13.51
CA LEU A 103 -13.98 -2.05 14.46
C LEU A 103 -15.25 -2.79 14.91
N GLU A 104 -15.95 -3.45 13.98
CA GLU A 104 -17.13 -4.28 14.27
C GLU A 104 -16.79 -5.40 15.26
N ASP A 105 -15.62 -6.03 15.10
CA ASP A 105 -15.14 -7.10 15.96
C ASP A 105 -14.45 -6.58 17.24
N ASN A 106 -14.54 -5.26 17.52
CA ASN A 106 -13.97 -4.59 18.69
C ASN A 106 -12.44 -4.81 18.85
N VAL A 107 -11.70 -4.87 17.74
CA VAL A 107 -10.24 -4.95 17.79
C VAL A 107 -9.68 -3.66 18.38
N VAL A 108 -9.20 -3.73 19.63
CA VAL A 108 -8.67 -2.58 20.36
C VAL A 108 -7.22 -2.33 19.99
N VAL A 109 -6.97 -1.16 19.40
CA VAL A 109 -5.62 -0.62 19.24
C VAL A 109 -5.31 0.28 20.44
N ASN A 110 -4.23 -0.01 21.15
CA ASN A 110 -3.72 0.84 22.23
C ASN A 110 -3.42 2.24 21.68
N PRO A 111 -3.64 3.31 22.46
CA PRO A 111 -3.23 4.70 22.13
C PRO A 111 -1.81 4.86 21.58
N LYS A 112 -0.89 3.95 21.89
CA LYS A 112 0.48 3.92 21.35
C LYS A 112 0.61 3.27 19.96
N GLY A 113 -0.49 2.91 19.32
CA GLY A 113 -0.51 2.20 18.03
C GLY A 113 -0.05 0.75 18.13
N GLY A 114 -0.12 0.15 19.33
CA GLY A 114 0.12 -1.28 19.56
C GLY A 114 -1.23 -1.99 19.60
N VAL A 115 -1.40 -3.08 18.87
CA VAL A 115 -2.65 -3.85 18.96
C VAL A 115 -2.61 -4.68 20.24
N LEU A 116 -3.68 -4.60 21.05
CA LEU A 116 -3.79 -5.48 22.21
C LEU A 116 -3.89 -6.93 21.71
N PRO A 117 -3.42 -7.93 22.49
CA PRO A 117 -3.60 -9.32 22.13
C PRO A 117 -5.08 -9.56 21.78
N GLU A 118 -5.31 -10.13 20.61
CA GLU A 118 -6.67 -10.45 20.16
C GLU A 118 -7.27 -11.48 21.12
N ASP A 119 -8.30 -11.08 21.86
CA ASP A 119 -9.06 -12.01 22.70
C ASP A 119 -9.83 -13.03 21.81
N ASP A 120 -10.09 -12.67 20.55
CA ASP A 120 -10.69 -13.53 19.53
C ASP A 120 -9.76 -13.65 18.31
N PRO A 121 -9.18 -14.85 18.05
CA PRO A 121 -8.32 -15.05 16.89
C PRO A 121 -9.07 -14.88 15.55
N GLU A 122 -10.40 -14.87 15.53
CA GLU A 122 -11.20 -14.66 14.33
C GLU A 122 -11.51 -13.19 14.01
N ALA A 123 -11.16 -12.28 14.91
CA ALA A 123 -11.45 -10.87 14.74
C ALA A 123 -10.82 -10.27 13.47
N GLY A 124 -11.62 -9.53 12.72
CA GLY A 124 -11.24 -8.86 11.48
C GLY A 124 -11.19 -9.74 10.24
N TYR A 125 -11.20 -11.07 10.38
CA TYR A 125 -11.11 -11.97 9.24
C TYR A 125 -12.44 -12.08 8.49
N ARG A 126 -12.42 -11.84 7.17
CA ARG A 126 -13.56 -11.97 6.28
C ARG A 126 -13.16 -12.60 4.95
N ASN A 127 -14.08 -13.36 4.35
CA ASN A 127 -13.89 -13.90 3.01
C ASN A 127 -14.15 -12.84 1.92
N ARG A 128 -13.70 -13.11 0.68
CA ARG A 128 -13.94 -12.25 -0.48
C ARG A 128 -15.40 -11.89 -0.71
N HIS A 129 -16.33 -12.80 -0.42
CA HIS A 129 -17.75 -12.55 -0.59
C HIS A 129 -18.26 -11.46 0.37
N ARG A 130 -17.89 -11.54 1.65
CA ARG A 130 -18.23 -10.54 2.68
C ARG A 130 -17.57 -9.19 2.38
N ILE A 131 -16.30 -9.21 1.96
CA ILE A 131 -15.60 -7.99 1.53
C ILE A 131 -16.34 -7.32 0.36
N SER A 132 -16.75 -8.10 -0.66
CA SER A 132 -17.51 -7.58 -1.80
C SER A 132 -18.87 -7.01 -1.40
N GLN A 133 -19.59 -7.69 -0.51
CA GLN A 133 -20.89 -7.22 -0.03
C GLN A 133 -20.78 -5.91 0.76
N ALA A 134 -19.78 -5.79 1.64
CA ALA A 134 -19.62 -4.59 2.47
C ALA A 134 -19.03 -3.41 1.70
N SER A 135 -18.03 -3.65 0.85
CA SER A 135 -17.37 -2.61 0.05
C SER A 135 -18.22 -2.12 -1.12
N GLY A 136 -19.21 -2.89 -1.56
CA GLY A 136 -19.95 -2.63 -2.81
C GLY A 136 -19.12 -2.85 -4.07
N ILE A 137 -17.84 -3.22 -3.96
CA ILE A 137 -16.98 -3.53 -5.10
C ILE A 137 -17.41 -4.86 -5.72
N SER A 138 -17.45 -4.88 -7.06
CA SER A 138 -17.92 -6.05 -7.80
C SER A 138 -17.08 -7.30 -7.52
N GLN A 139 -17.72 -8.45 -7.52
CA GLN A 139 -17.03 -9.73 -7.35
C GLN A 139 -15.99 -9.96 -8.46
N SER A 140 -16.22 -9.46 -9.68
CA SER A 140 -15.22 -9.60 -10.75
C SER A 140 -13.89 -8.92 -10.43
N ILE A 141 -13.90 -7.80 -9.69
CA ILE A 141 -12.69 -7.09 -9.25
C ILE A 141 -12.03 -7.83 -8.07
N ILE A 142 -12.84 -8.25 -7.09
CA ILE A 142 -12.33 -8.92 -5.88
C ILE A 142 -11.77 -10.32 -6.14
N TYR A 143 -12.36 -11.07 -7.07
CA TYR A 143 -11.93 -12.42 -7.42
C TYR A 143 -10.92 -12.46 -8.58
N ASN A 144 -10.48 -11.30 -9.06
CA ASN A 144 -9.44 -11.22 -10.09
C ASN A 144 -8.09 -11.71 -9.49
N PRO A 145 -7.39 -12.66 -10.13
CA PRO A 145 -6.06 -13.12 -9.70
C PRO A 145 -4.96 -12.04 -9.76
N ASP A 146 -5.20 -10.91 -10.42
CA ASP A 146 -4.33 -9.72 -10.39
C ASP A 146 -5.04 -8.52 -9.72
N GLY A 147 -6.07 -8.82 -8.93
CA GLY A 147 -6.96 -7.86 -8.31
C GLY A 147 -6.39 -7.17 -7.06
N VAL A 148 -7.22 -6.33 -6.44
CA VAL A 148 -6.85 -5.55 -5.24
C VAL A 148 -6.38 -6.45 -4.09
N ILE A 149 -7.08 -7.57 -3.85
CA ILE A 149 -6.77 -8.49 -2.75
C ILE A 149 -5.37 -9.07 -2.90
N GLU A 150 -5.00 -9.50 -4.10
CA GLU A 150 -3.69 -10.11 -4.37
C GLU A 150 -2.57 -9.07 -4.23
N ARG A 151 -2.77 -7.86 -4.78
CA ARG A 151 -1.83 -6.75 -4.57
C ARG A 151 -1.65 -6.41 -3.09
N PHE A 152 -2.72 -6.40 -2.30
CA PHE A 152 -2.63 -6.14 -0.87
C PHE A 152 -1.91 -7.26 -0.12
N LEU A 153 -2.03 -8.52 -0.56
CA LEU A 153 -1.25 -9.65 -0.01
C LEU A 153 0.23 -9.49 -0.36
N ASP A 154 0.55 -9.19 -1.61
CA ASP A 154 1.93 -8.98 -2.08
C ASP A 154 2.63 -7.83 -1.34
N LEU A 155 1.89 -6.77 -1.04
CA LEU A 155 2.37 -5.63 -0.25
C LEU A 155 2.38 -5.89 1.26
N GLY A 156 1.82 -7.01 1.72
CA GLY A 156 1.70 -7.34 3.14
C GLY A 156 0.75 -6.41 3.92
N ILE A 157 -0.13 -5.68 3.22
CA ILE A 157 -1.15 -4.80 3.82
C ILE A 157 -2.25 -5.64 4.47
N ILE A 158 -2.60 -6.77 3.85
CA ILE A 158 -3.51 -7.77 4.39
C ILE A 158 -2.78 -9.09 4.59
N GLU A 159 -3.32 -9.93 5.46
CA GLU A 159 -2.88 -11.31 5.65
C GLU A 159 -4.02 -12.30 5.33
N GLU A 160 -3.64 -13.46 4.81
CA GLU A 160 -4.54 -14.56 4.48
C GLU A 160 -4.31 -15.73 5.45
N ARG A 161 -5.39 -16.44 5.76
CA ARG A 161 -5.33 -17.74 6.43
C ARG A 161 -6.41 -18.68 5.90
N ASP A 162 -6.26 -19.95 6.23
CA ASP A 162 -7.30 -20.95 6.00
C ASP A 162 -8.59 -20.58 6.76
N PRO A 163 -9.76 -20.75 6.14
CA PRO A 163 -11.03 -20.48 6.81
C PRO A 163 -11.26 -21.47 7.97
N PRO A 164 -11.90 -21.04 9.07
CA PRO A 164 -12.30 -21.93 10.13
C PRO A 164 -13.24 -23.05 9.62
N SER A 165 -13.22 -24.20 10.31
CA SER A 165 -14.15 -25.30 10.02
C SER A 165 -15.60 -24.80 10.11
N GLY A 166 -16.37 -24.98 9.04
CA GLY A 166 -17.79 -24.57 8.97
C GLY A 166 -18.07 -23.39 8.03
N TRP A 167 -17.04 -22.73 7.48
CA TRP A 167 -17.19 -21.57 6.59
C TRP A 167 -17.37 -21.94 5.10
N GLY A 168 -17.76 -23.18 4.80
CA GLY A 168 -18.33 -23.56 3.49
C GLY A 168 -17.34 -23.71 2.32
N GLY A 169 -16.16 -24.28 2.54
CA GLY A 169 -15.24 -24.65 1.44
C GLY A 169 -14.62 -23.45 0.72
N GLN A 170 -14.55 -22.30 1.38
CA GLN A 170 -13.94 -21.10 0.83
C GLN A 170 -12.42 -21.23 0.76
N LYS A 171 -11.78 -20.49 -0.15
CA LYS A 171 -10.33 -20.61 -0.41
C LYS A 171 -9.45 -19.88 0.62
N GLY A 172 -10.00 -18.92 1.36
CA GLY A 172 -9.24 -18.12 2.32
C GLY A 172 -10.10 -17.04 2.98
N VAL A 173 -9.64 -16.57 4.13
CA VAL A 173 -10.15 -15.38 4.81
C VAL A 173 -9.03 -14.37 4.99
N TYR A 174 -9.38 -13.09 4.93
CA TYR A 174 -8.45 -11.97 4.84
C TYR A 174 -8.72 -10.97 5.94
N ARG A 175 -7.68 -10.36 6.48
CA ARG A 175 -7.77 -9.17 7.35
C ARG A 175 -6.61 -8.23 7.12
N LEU A 176 -6.71 -6.99 7.61
CA LEU A 176 -5.56 -6.08 7.63
C LEU A 176 -4.43 -6.64 8.51
N ASN A 177 -3.21 -6.57 7.99
CA ASN A 177 -2.02 -6.90 8.75
C ASN A 177 -1.75 -5.80 9.78
N LEU A 178 -2.03 -6.11 11.03
CA LEU A 178 -1.90 -5.17 12.15
C LEU A 178 -0.46 -4.80 12.49
N GLN A 179 0.54 -5.50 11.93
CA GLN A 179 1.96 -5.14 12.02
C GLN A 179 2.40 -4.22 10.88
N HIS A 180 1.59 -4.08 9.83
CA HIS A 180 1.93 -3.25 8.68
C HIS A 180 1.93 -1.76 9.04
N GLY A 181 2.98 -1.04 8.63
CA GLY A 181 3.21 0.36 9.03
C GLY A 181 2.06 1.30 8.63
N LEU A 182 1.54 1.15 7.40
CA LEU A 182 0.40 1.93 6.92
C LEU A 182 -0.88 1.68 7.73
N VAL A 183 -1.16 0.41 8.05
CA VAL A 183 -2.35 -0.01 8.79
C VAL A 183 -2.30 0.58 10.20
N ARG A 184 -1.17 0.42 10.89
CA ARG A 184 -0.97 0.98 12.23
C ARG A 184 -1.09 2.49 12.27
N ALA A 185 -0.53 3.17 11.28
CA ALA A 185 -0.61 4.63 11.17
C ALA A 185 -2.07 5.09 11.00
N TYR A 186 -2.81 4.46 10.08
CA TYR A 186 -4.22 4.77 9.84
C TYR A 186 -5.09 4.51 11.07
N LEU A 187 -4.97 3.33 11.69
CA LEU A 187 -5.72 2.99 12.89
C LEU A 187 -5.42 3.98 14.03
N LYS A 188 -4.15 4.37 14.22
CA LYS A 188 -3.78 5.37 15.23
C LYS A 188 -4.48 6.71 14.99
N CYS A 189 -4.51 7.21 13.76
CA CYS A 189 -5.23 8.45 13.42
C CYS A 189 -6.74 8.30 13.70
N LEU A 190 -7.34 7.20 13.28
CA LEU A 190 -8.76 6.90 13.48
C LEU A 190 -9.16 6.81 14.97
N PHE A 191 -8.35 6.20 15.82
CA PHE A 191 -8.64 6.14 17.27
C PHE A 191 -8.38 7.47 17.96
N SER A 192 -7.40 8.25 17.50
CA SER A 192 -7.12 9.58 18.03
C SER A 192 -8.23 10.58 17.71
N SER A 193 -8.92 10.43 16.58
CA SER A 193 -10.05 11.30 16.20
C SER A 193 -11.38 10.94 16.87
N ARG A 194 -11.48 9.76 17.52
CA ARG A 194 -12.70 9.28 18.21
C ARG A 194 -12.70 9.54 19.72
N GLY A 195 -11.56 9.89 20.31
CA GLY A 195 -11.40 10.21 21.74
C GLY A 195 -11.49 11.71 21.99
#